data_AF-A0A6P0R4N7-F1
#
_entry.id   AF-A0A6P0R4N7-F1
#
_cell.length_a   1.000
_cell.length_b   1.000
_cell.length_c   1.000
_cell.angle_alpha   90.00
_cell.angle_beta   90.00
_cell.angle_gamma   90.00
#
_symmetry.space_group_name_H-M   'P 1'
#
loop_
_entity.id
_entity.type
_entity.pdbx_description
1 polymer ?
#
loop_
_entity_poly.entity_id
_entity_poly.type
_entity_poly.pdbx_seq_one_letter_code
_entity_poly.pdbx_strand_id
1 'polypeptide(L)'
;MMTQASTEKNTVLKRIAAIIDRVMESESIYQELDRNELVETFSKILDRVSPQILLPLNDEKLKKRVERVMVTELLWTTPNDLTPEEIEIFNAVVEGR
;
A
#
# COMPACT_ATOMS: atom_id res chain seq x y z
N MET A 1 11.22 -25.67 9.49
CA MET A 1 10.15 -24.97 8.74
C MET A 1 10.16 -23.44 8.91
N MET A 2 11.27 -22.80 9.31
CA MET A 2 11.31 -21.31 9.46
C MET A 2 11.56 -20.54 8.13
N THR A 3 11.96 -21.22 7.07
CA THR A 3 12.38 -20.60 5.80
C THR A 3 11.22 -20.22 4.87
N GLN A 4 10.11 -20.96 4.89
CA GLN A 4 9.03 -20.77 3.92
C GLN A 4 8.23 -19.48 4.19
N ALA A 5 7.78 -19.25 5.43
CA ALA A 5 7.01 -18.06 5.79
C ALA A 5 7.81 -16.75 5.59
N SER A 6 9.12 -16.77 5.87
CA SER A 6 10.02 -15.63 5.62
C SER A 6 10.21 -15.36 4.13
N THR A 7 10.26 -16.42 3.30
CA THR A 7 10.38 -16.30 1.84
C THR A 7 9.08 -15.75 1.21
N GLU A 8 7.93 -16.22 1.67
CA GLU A 8 6.62 -15.74 1.23
C GLU A 8 6.42 -14.26 1.58
N LYS A 9 6.75 -13.84 2.81
CA LYS A 9 6.73 -12.43 3.22
C LYS A 9 7.61 -11.56 2.33
N ASN A 10 8.87 -11.95 2.11
CA ASN A 10 9.80 -11.19 1.27
C ASN A 10 9.32 -11.08 -0.19
N THR A 11 8.70 -12.12 -0.72
CA THR A 11 8.17 -12.12 -2.08
C THR A 11 7.02 -11.14 -2.23
N VAL A 12 6.07 -11.17 -1.30
CA VAL A 12 4.93 -10.22 -1.29
C VAL A 12 5.43 -8.80 -1.07
N LEU A 13 6.36 -8.58 -0.14
CA LEU A 13 6.89 -7.24 0.16
C LEU A 13 7.63 -6.63 -1.03
N LYS A 14 8.39 -7.42 -1.80
CA LYS A 14 9.02 -6.95 -3.05
C LYS A 14 7.99 -6.52 -4.09
N ARG A 15 6.90 -7.29 -4.24
CA ARG A 15 5.80 -6.93 -5.15
C ARG A 15 5.10 -5.65 -4.71
N ILE A 16 4.84 -5.50 -3.41
CA ILE A 16 4.24 -4.29 -2.84
C ILE A 16 5.15 -3.08 -3.05
N ALA A 17 6.45 -3.19 -2.79
CA ALA A 17 7.40 -2.09 -3.00
C ALA A 17 7.40 -1.61 -4.46
N ALA A 18 7.40 -2.53 -5.43
CA ALA A 18 7.31 -2.18 -6.84
C ALA A 18 5.97 -1.53 -7.22
N ILE A 19 4.87 -1.87 -6.53
CA ILE A 19 3.57 -1.21 -6.74
C ILE A 19 3.58 0.19 -6.14
N ILE A 20 4.14 0.37 -4.94
CA ILE A 20 4.30 1.69 -4.30
C ILE A 20 5.05 2.62 -5.24
N ASP A 21 6.19 2.16 -5.80
CA ASP A 21 6.98 2.93 -6.76
C ASP A 21 6.11 3.42 -7.93
N ARG A 22 5.37 2.50 -8.57
CA ARG A 22 4.50 2.83 -9.70
C ARG A 22 3.38 3.80 -9.34
N VAL A 23 2.78 3.65 -8.17
CA VAL A 23 1.66 4.49 -7.71
C VAL A 23 2.15 5.91 -7.37
N MET A 24 3.31 6.03 -6.72
CA MET A 24 3.92 7.32 -6.40
C MET A 24 4.46 8.04 -7.66
N GLU A 25 4.91 7.29 -8.67
CA GLU A 25 5.30 7.84 -9.97
C GLU A 25 4.10 8.32 -10.80
N SER A 26 2.93 7.68 -10.66
CA SER A 26 1.74 8.00 -11.46
C SER A 26 0.90 9.13 -10.87
N GLU A 27 0.79 9.23 -9.54
CA GLU A 27 -0.08 10.19 -8.87
C GLU A 27 0.74 11.13 -7.97
N SER A 28 0.76 12.42 -8.29
CA SER A 28 1.52 13.43 -7.54
C SER A 28 1.12 13.54 -6.08
N ILE A 29 -0.11 13.18 -5.75
CA ILE A 29 -0.66 13.25 -4.39
C ILE A 29 0.09 12.39 -3.38
N TYR A 30 0.72 11.31 -3.83
CA TYR A 30 1.49 10.42 -2.96
C TYR A 30 2.95 10.87 -2.81
N GLN A 31 3.37 11.96 -3.43
CA GLN A 31 4.75 12.47 -3.32
C GLN A 31 5.10 12.94 -1.92
N GLU A 32 4.10 13.28 -1.11
CA GLU A 32 4.29 13.69 0.29
C GLU A 32 4.52 12.50 1.24
N LEU A 33 4.23 11.28 0.79
CA LEU A 33 4.44 10.06 1.58
C LEU A 33 5.91 9.62 1.54
N ASP A 34 6.43 9.14 2.67
CA ASP A 34 7.74 8.49 2.68
C ASP A 34 7.61 7.03 2.22
N ARG A 35 8.25 6.74 1.08
CA ARG A 35 8.28 5.41 0.46
C ARG A 35 8.81 4.33 1.41
N ASN A 36 9.85 4.62 2.19
CA ASN A 36 10.46 3.65 3.11
C ASN A 36 9.54 3.39 4.30
N GLU A 37 8.87 4.43 4.83
CA GLU A 37 7.85 4.28 5.86
C GLU A 37 6.68 3.43 5.36
N LEU A 38 6.21 3.63 4.11
CA LEU A 38 5.19 2.79 3.50
C LEU A 38 5.63 1.31 3.45
N VAL A 39 6.84 1.03 2.93
CA VAL A 39 7.37 -0.34 2.87
C VAL A 39 7.48 -0.95 4.27
N GLU A 40 7.88 -0.17 5.28
CA GLU A 40 7.95 -0.62 6.67
C GLU A 40 6.54 -0.93 7.23
N THR A 41 5.56 -0.06 6.97
CA THR A 41 4.15 -0.25 7.33
C THR A 41 3.61 -1.55 6.73
N PHE A 42 3.85 -1.82 5.45
CA PHE A 42 3.46 -3.09 4.85
C PHE A 42 4.21 -4.29 5.44
N SER A 43 5.50 -4.14 5.75
CA SER A 43 6.25 -5.20 6.44
C SER A 43 5.63 -5.55 7.79
N LYS A 44 5.21 -4.54 8.57
CA LYS A 44 4.50 -4.70 9.86
C LYS A 44 3.10 -5.31 9.68
N ILE A 45 2.37 -4.96 8.63
CA ILE A 45 1.08 -5.59 8.29
C ILE A 45 1.28 -7.07 8.00
N LEU A 46 2.31 -7.44 7.23
CA LEU A 46 2.63 -8.83 6.90
C LEU A 46 3.15 -9.65 8.09
N ASP A 47 3.55 -9.02 9.19
CA ASP A 47 3.83 -9.73 10.45
C ASP A 47 2.54 -10.16 11.17
N ARG A 48 1.41 -9.52 10.85
CA ARG A 48 0.10 -9.78 11.46
C ARG A 48 -0.85 -10.53 10.53
N VAL A 49 -0.63 -10.40 9.22
CA VAL A 49 -1.48 -10.95 8.16
C VAL A 49 -0.66 -11.93 7.33
N SER A 50 -1.20 -13.12 7.10
CA SER A 50 -0.49 -14.15 6.32
C SER A 50 -0.18 -13.66 4.89
N PRO A 51 1.08 -13.68 4.44
CA PRO A 51 1.43 -13.35 3.05
C PRO A 51 0.70 -14.24 2.02
N GLN A 52 0.26 -15.44 2.41
CA GLN A 52 -0.45 -16.37 1.53
C GLN A 52 -1.81 -15.86 1.04
N ILE A 53 -2.43 -14.91 1.73
CA ILE A 53 -3.68 -14.31 1.23
C ILE A 53 -3.42 -13.30 0.10
N LEU A 54 -2.19 -12.80 -0.02
CA LEU A 54 -1.80 -11.79 -1.02
C LEU A 54 -1.05 -12.41 -2.20
N LEU A 55 -0.33 -13.52 -1.99
CA LEU A 55 0.39 -14.23 -3.05
C LEU A 55 -0.46 -14.55 -4.30
N PRO A 56 -1.72 -15.04 -4.17
CA PRO A 56 -2.56 -15.36 -5.32
C PRO A 56 -3.17 -14.14 -6.02
N LEU A 57 -3.07 -12.95 -5.42
CA LEU A 57 -3.60 -11.74 -6.03
C LEU A 57 -2.77 -11.37 -7.26
N ASN A 58 -3.46 -11.06 -8.35
CA ASN A 58 -2.83 -10.41 -9.50
C ASN A 58 -2.41 -8.97 -9.12
N ASP A 59 -1.58 -8.37 -9.96
CA ASP A 59 -1.02 -7.05 -9.68
C ASP A 59 -2.08 -5.96 -9.54
N GLU A 60 -3.17 -6.01 -10.29
CA GLU A 60 -4.27 -5.04 -10.18
C GLU A 60 -4.99 -5.13 -8.83
N LYS A 61 -5.33 -6.35 -8.38
CA LYS A 61 -5.96 -6.56 -7.07
C LYS A 61 -5.01 -6.20 -5.93
N LEU A 62 -3.72 -6.50 -6.09
CA LEU A 62 -2.71 -6.13 -5.10
C LEU A 62 -2.54 -4.60 -5.06
N LYS A 63 -2.51 -3.92 -6.21
CA LYS A 63 -2.48 -2.45 -6.33
C LYS A 63 -3.62 -1.81 -5.56
N LYS A 64 -4.86 -2.25 -5.78
CA LYS A 64 -6.04 -1.75 -5.03
C LYS A 64 -5.91 -1.89 -3.51
N ARG A 65 -5.23 -2.93 -3.02
CA ARG A 65 -4.96 -3.10 -1.57
C ARG A 65 -3.86 -2.18 -1.08
N VAL A 66 -2.82 -1.97 -1.90
CA VAL A 66 -1.73 -1.05 -1.58
C VAL A 66 -2.25 0.39 -1.52
N GLU A 67 -3.03 0.82 -2.51
CA GLU A 67 -3.62 2.17 -2.56
C GLU A 67 -4.50 2.47 -1.36
N ARG A 68 -5.30 1.50 -0.88
CA ARG A 68 -6.11 1.67 0.34
C ARG A 68 -5.27 2.02 1.57
N VAL A 69 -4.12 1.37 1.72
CA VAL A 69 -3.21 1.66 2.83
C VAL A 69 -2.51 2.99 2.61
N MET A 70 -2.01 3.27 1.40
CA MET A 70 -1.35 4.54 1.08
C MET A 70 -2.27 5.74 1.31
N VAL A 71 -3.53 5.67 0.88
CA VAL A 71 -4.52 6.71 1.16
C VAL A 71 -4.73 6.85 2.66
N THR A 72 -4.79 5.76 3.41
CA THR A 72 -4.94 5.86 4.87
C THR A 72 -3.75 6.57 5.51
N GLU A 73 -2.52 6.22 5.13
CA GLU A 73 -1.31 6.90 5.62
C GLU A 73 -1.32 8.39 5.24
N LEU A 74 -1.71 8.72 4.00
CA LEU A 74 -1.84 10.11 3.54
C LEU A 74 -2.76 10.93 4.45
N LEU A 75 -3.94 10.40 4.79
CA LEU A 75 -4.88 11.07 5.69
C LEU A 75 -4.33 11.29 7.10
N TRP A 76 -3.39 10.45 7.55
CA TRP A 76 -2.78 10.55 8.89
C TRP A 76 -1.57 11.49 8.88
N THR A 77 -0.88 11.61 7.75
CA THR A 77 0.22 12.55 7.56
C THR A 77 -0.28 13.96 7.25
N THR A 78 -1.45 14.11 6.62
CA THR A 78 -2.05 15.42 6.30
C THR A 78 -2.68 16.04 7.55
N PRO A 79 -2.21 17.22 8.00
CA PRO A 79 -2.72 17.86 9.21
C PRO A 79 -4.11 18.47 8.97
N ASN A 80 -5.16 17.74 9.36
CA ASN A 80 -6.56 18.17 9.55
C ASN A 80 -7.33 18.84 8.39
N ASP A 81 -6.67 19.29 7.32
CA ASP A 81 -7.30 19.90 6.15
C ASP A 81 -6.96 19.06 4.91
N LEU A 82 -7.76 18.02 4.69
CA LEU A 82 -7.69 17.24 3.46
C LEU A 82 -8.05 18.13 2.28
N THR A 83 -7.18 18.14 1.27
CA THR A 83 -7.46 18.80 0.01
C THR A 83 -8.63 18.09 -0.71
N PRO A 84 -9.39 18.80 -1.55
CA PRO A 84 -10.45 18.18 -2.34
C PRO A 84 -9.99 16.98 -3.19
N GLU A 85 -8.75 17.01 -3.68
CA GLU A 85 -8.13 15.94 -4.47
C GLU A 85 -7.91 14.66 -3.62
N GLU A 86 -7.43 14.81 -2.38
CA GLU A 86 -7.23 13.67 -1.46
C GLU A 86 -8.57 13.01 -1.08
N ILE A 87 -9.60 13.82 -0.87
CA ILE A 87 -10.96 13.33 -0.57
C ILE A 87 -11.53 12.56 -1.76
N GLU A 88 -11.31 13.03 -2.99
CA GLU A 88 -11.80 12.37 -4.21
C GLU A 88 -11.17 10.98 -4.38
N ILE A 89 -9.85 10.86 -4.17
CA ILE A 89 -9.15 9.57 -4.27
C ILE A 89 -9.57 8.62 -3.15
N PHE A 90 -9.74 9.12 -1.92
CA PHE A 90 -10.29 8.30 -0.84
C PHE A 90 -11.67 7.72 -1.23
N ASN A 91 -12.56 8.58 -1.72
CA ASN A 91 -13.88 8.14 -2.17
C ASN A 91 -13.78 7.12 -3.31
N ALA A 92 -12.94 7.35 -4.33
CA ALA A 92 -12.74 6.40 -5.43
C ALA A 92 -12.27 5.02 -4.93
N VAL A 93 -11.26 5.00 -4.05
CA VAL A 93 -10.67 3.77 -3.51
C VAL A 93 -11.62 3.02 -2.56
N VAL A 94 -12.40 3.74 -1.75
CA VAL A 94 -13.42 3.19 -0.84
C VAL A 94 -14.60 2.63 -1.63
N GLU A 95 -15.13 3.41 -2.58
CA GLU A 95 -16.24 3.01 -3.44
C GLU A 95 -15.82 1.94 -4.46
N GLY A 96 -14.51 1.74 -4.65
CA GLY A 96 -13.93 0.79 -5.60
C GLY A 96 -14.19 1.19 -7.05
N ARG A 97 -14.33 2.49 -7.31
CA ARG A 97 -14.51 3.10 -8.63
C ARG A 97 -13.17 3.33 -9.31
#